data_AF-A0A813BZS2-F1
#
_entry.id   AF-A0A813BZS2-F1
#
_cell.length_a   1.000
_cell.length_b   1.000
_cell.length_c   1.000
_cell.angle_alpha   90.00
_cell.angle_beta   90.00
_cell.angle_gamma   90.00
#
_symmetry.space_group_name_H-M   'P 1'
#
loop_
_entity.id
_entity.type
_entity.pdbx_description
1 polymer ?
#
loop_
_entity_poly.entity_id
_entity_poly.type
_entity_poly.pdbx_seq_one_letter_code
_entity_poly.pdbx_strand_id
1 'polypeptide(L)'
;MHFPMYTVPLHAVLQMVEVEPHEELKAKGLVIEFDKNLGNAAFVSHQWLGRDNPDPQFEQFRVLQQALRHVMHNLDLVPLDAYTETIVPQAKPLHTSVLRAKLLWIWYDYFSCPQLEAALSQGKHSCSLLRAIDSIPAYVAECSFFFALCPIIETQDGSKLRTASSWSQRGWCRLERVCRELCQDSSWIMVK
;
A
#
# COMPACT_ATOMS: atom_id res chain seq x y z
N MET A 1 0.12 2.66 18.57
CA MET A 1 1.15 2.92 17.55
C MET A 1 2.50 2.97 18.25
N HIS A 2 3.42 2.08 17.89
CA HIS A 2 4.74 1.93 18.51
C HIS A 2 5.87 2.58 17.70
N PHE A 3 5.66 2.86 16.41
CA PHE A 3 6.57 3.58 15.51
C PHE A 3 5.74 4.56 14.67
N PRO A 4 6.26 5.75 14.34
CA PRO A 4 5.52 6.73 13.56
C PRO A 4 5.26 6.23 12.13
N MET A 5 4.12 6.63 11.57
CA MET A 5 3.74 6.25 10.20
C MET A 5 4.55 7.06 9.20
N TYR A 6 5.36 6.40 8.37
CA TYR A 6 6.08 7.05 7.28
C TYR A 6 5.38 6.84 5.95
N THR A 7 5.33 7.87 5.11
CA THR A 7 4.65 7.85 3.81
C THR A 7 5.42 8.63 2.76
N VAL A 8 5.12 8.35 1.50
CA VAL A 8 5.68 9.06 0.33
C VAL A 8 4.56 9.83 -0.37
N PRO A 9 4.75 11.09 -0.77
CA PRO A 9 3.71 11.84 -1.45
C PRO A 9 3.44 11.26 -2.84
N LEU A 10 2.18 11.29 -3.29
CA LEU A 10 1.76 10.68 -4.55
C LEU A 10 2.60 11.10 -5.76
N HIS A 11 2.99 12.37 -5.86
CA HIS A 11 3.79 12.85 -7.00
C HIS A 11 5.15 12.15 -7.08
N ALA A 12 5.79 11.88 -5.95
CA ALA A 12 7.06 11.15 -5.89
C ALA A 12 6.83 9.66 -6.22
N VAL A 13 5.76 9.05 -5.70
CA VAL A 13 5.36 7.68 -6.05
C VAL A 13 5.18 7.51 -7.55
N LEU A 14 4.57 8.48 -8.23
CA LEU A 14 4.36 8.45 -9.69
C LEU A 14 5.64 8.66 -10.51
N GLN A 15 6.75 9.05 -9.89
CA GLN A 15 8.05 9.26 -10.54
C GLN A 15 9.05 8.12 -10.26
N MET A 16 8.75 7.25 -9.30
CA MET A 16 9.59 6.09 -8.99
C MET A 16 9.73 5.17 -10.20
N VAL A 17 10.94 4.64 -10.39
CA VAL A 17 11.27 3.65 -11.42
C VAL A 17 11.64 2.28 -10.82
N GLU A 18 11.85 2.25 -9.51
CA GLU A 18 12.08 1.07 -8.68
C GLU A 18 11.51 1.32 -7.26
N VAL A 19 11.24 0.26 -6.51
CA VAL A 19 10.83 0.38 -5.10
C VAL A 19 12.08 0.38 -4.23
N GLU A 20 12.52 1.57 -3.83
CA GLU A 20 13.68 1.76 -2.97
C GLU A 20 13.33 1.51 -1.48
N PRO A 21 14.28 1.04 -0.66
CA PRO A 21 14.07 0.84 0.77
C PRO A 21 13.88 2.16 1.54
N HIS A 22 13.27 2.06 2.73
CA HIS A 22 12.96 3.19 3.59
C HIS A 22 14.14 4.14 3.81
N GLU A 23 15.33 3.61 4.08
CA GLU A 23 16.51 4.41 4.40
C GLU A 23 17.02 5.24 3.22
N GLU A 24 16.94 4.70 2.00
CA GLU A 24 17.34 5.42 0.79
C GLU A 24 16.37 6.55 0.49
N LEU A 25 15.05 6.28 0.53
CA LEU A 25 14.06 7.35 0.37
C LEU A 25 14.12 8.38 1.48
N LYS A 26 14.51 7.98 2.70
CA LYS A 26 14.65 8.90 3.83
C LYS A 26 15.87 9.80 3.66
N ALA A 27 16.98 9.27 3.17
CA ALA A 27 18.16 10.05 2.81
C ALA A 27 17.87 11.06 1.68
N LYS A 28 16.98 10.71 0.75
CA LYS A 28 16.49 11.61 -0.31
C LYS A 28 15.42 12.61 0.16
N GLY A 29 14.92 12.48 1.39
CA GLY A 29 13.81 13.30 1.91
C GLY A 29 12.46 13.02 1.25
N LEU A 30 12.30 11.87 0.59
CA LEU A 30 11.08 11.48 -0.14
C LEU A 30 10.08 10.73 0.74
N VAL A 31 10.56 9.98 1.74
CA VAL A 31 9.70 9.40 2.77
C VAL A 31 9.75 10.25 4.04
N ILE A 32 8.59 10.67 4.51
CA ILE A 32 8.45 11.54 5.69
C ILE A 32 7.46 10.95 6.69
N GLU A 33 7.56 11.40 7.93
CA GLU A 33 6.55 11.11 8.94
C GLU A 33 5.23 11.77 8.54
N PHE A 34 4.16 10.97 8.51
CA PHE A 34 2.84 11.41 8.11
C PHE A 34 2.13 12.12 9.25
N ASP A 35 1.46 13.20 8.91
CA ASP A 35 0.58 13.96 9.79
C ASP A 35 -0.75 14.23 9.04
N LYS A 36 -1.89 14.12 9.73
CA LYS A 36 -3.22 14.28 9.11
C LYS A 36 -3.44 15.65 8.48
N ASN A 37 -2.68 16.67 8.90
CA ASN A 37 -2.74 18.00 8.31
C ASN A 37 -2.11 18.05 6.92
N LEU A 38 -1.28 17.06 6.55
CA LEU A 38 -0.67 16.96 5.21
C LEU A 38 -1.66 16.49 4.13
N GLY A 39 -2.76 15.83 4.51
CA GLY A 39 -3.74 15.31 3.56
C GLY A 39 -4.31 13.96 3.98
N ASN A 40 -4.61 13.13 2.99
CA ASN A 40 -5.09 11.76 3.19
C ASN A 40 -3.96 10.76 2.95
N ALA A 41 -3.95 9.66 3.70
CA ALA A 41 -3.07 8.53 3.44
C ALA A 41 -3.83 7.37 2.81
N ALA A 42 -3.15 6.64 1.91
CA ALA A 42 -3.60 5.38 1.35
C ALA A 42 -2.65 4.25 1.75
N PHE A 43 -3.21 3.21 2.36
CA PHE A 43 -2.48 1.98 2.70
C PHE A 43 -2.45 1.04 1.50
N VAL A 44 -1.28 0.63 1.04
CA VAL A 44 -1.14 -0.36 -0.03
C VAL A 44 -0.82 -1.72 0.56
N SER A 45 -1.78 -2.63 0.51
CA SER A 45 -1.58 -4.04 0.81
C SER A 45 -1.20 -4.78 -0.46
N HIS A 46 -0.07 -5.49 -0.45
CA HIS A 46 0.45 -6.21 -1.61
C HIS A 46 1.16 -7.48 -1.18
N GLN A 47 1.50 -8.34 -2.15
CA GLN A 47 2.29 -9.54 -1.90
C GLN A 47 3.71 -9.36 -2.42
N TRP A 48 4.69 -9.65 -1.57
CA TRP A 48 6.10 -9.69 -1.99
C TRP A 48 6.34 -10.77 -3.06
N LEU A 49 7.03 -10.38 -4.14
CA LEU A 49 7.50 -11.25 -5.23
C LEU A 49 8.92 -11.78 -4.99
N GLY A 50 9.75 -11.01 -4.29
CA GLY A 50 11.11 -11.40 -3.93
C GLY A 50 11.27 -11.63 -2.43
N ARG A 51 12.46 -12.12 -2.07
CA ARG A 51 12.85 -12.32 -0.66
C ARG A 51 13.30 -11.00 -0.02
N ASP A 52 14.13 -10.24 -0.75
CA ASP A 52 14.81 -9.05 -0.23
C ASP A 52 14.20 -7.75 -0.78
N ASN A 53 13.54 -7.83 -1.94
CA ASN A 53 12.78 -6.75 -2.53
C ASN A 53 11.33 -7.23 -2.82
N PRO A 54 10.31 -6.45 -2.42
CA PRO A 54 8.90 -6.81 -2.63
C PRO A 54 8.49 -6.90 -4.09
N ASP A 55 9.12 -6.14 -4.98
CA ASP A 55 8.78 -6.05 -6.40
C ASP A 55 10.06 -5.82 -7.23
N PRO A 56 10.93 -6.85 -7.37
CA PRO A 56 12.26 -6.69 -7.96
C PRO A 56 12.24 -6.25 -9.43
N GLN A 57 11.16 -6.57 -10.14
CA GLN A 57 10.95 -6.19 -11.55
C GLN A 57 10.10 -4.91 -11.69
N PHE A 58 9.66 -4.30 -10.59
CA PHE A 58 8.79 -3.12 -10.57
C PHE A 58 7.48 -3.33 -11.36
N GLU A 59 6.96 -4.55 -11.38
CA GLU A 59 5.79 -4.91 -12.17
C GLU A 59 4.49 -4.59 -11.44
N GLN A 60 4.39 -4.94 -10.14
CA GLN A 60 3.22 -4.59 -9.33
C GLN A 60 3.10 -3.09 -9.14
N PHE A 61 4.22 -2.45 -8.86
CA PHE A 61 4.26 -1.01 -8.58
C PHE A 61 3.92 -0.20 -9.83
N ARG A 62 4.28 -0.66 -11.03
CA ARG A 62 3.80 -0.06 -12.30
C ARG A 62 2.29 -0.12 -12.41
N VAL A 63 1.66 -1.25 -12.07
CA VAL A 63 0.19 -1.36 -12.07
C VAL A 63 -0.43 -0.37 -11.08
N LEU A 64 0.13 -0.27 -9.86
CA LEU A 64 -0.29 0.74 -8.89
C LEU A 64 -0.19 2.16 -9.45
N GLN A 65 0.94 2.54 -10.04
CA GLN A 65 1.13 3.86 -10.64
C GLN A 65 0.12 4.12 -11.76
N GLN A 66 -0.13 3.14 -12.63
CA GLN A 66 -1.11 3.27 -13.72
C GLN A 66 -2.52 3.48 -13.18
N ALA A 67 -2.93 2.69 -12.19
CA ALA A 67 -4.23 2.84 -11.52
C ALA A 67 -4.37 4.21 -10.85
N LEU A 68 -3.34 4.67 -10.13
CA LEU A 68 -3.32 5.98 -9.51
C LEU A 68 -3.41 7.12 -10.54
N ARG A 69 -2.64 7.07 -11.64
CA ARG A 69 -2.76 8.07 -12.72
C ARG A 69 -4.17 8.07 -13.33
N HIS A 70 -4.72 6.89 -13.55
CA HIS A 70 -6.05 6.73 -14.14
C HIS A 70 -7.13 7.32 -13.22
N VAL A 71 -7.08 7.03 -11.92
CA VAL A 71 -8.03 7.55 -10.92
C VAL A 71 -7.88 9.05 -10.67
N MET A 72 -6.67 9.58 -10.79
CA MET A 72 -6.43 11.02 -10.59
C MET A 72 -6.83 11.89 -11.78
N HIS A 73 -6.88 11.35 -13.00
CA HIS A 73 -7.09 12.15 -14.21
C HIS A 73 -8.26 11.71 -15.09
N ASN A 74 -8.56 10.41 -15.16
CA ASN A 74 -9.35 9.84 -16.26
C ASN A 74 -10.61 9.08 -15.79
N LEU A 75 -10.83 8.97 -14.49
CA LEU A 75 -11.94 8.21 -13.93
C LEU A 75 -12.68 9.05 -12.90
N ASP A 76 -14.01 9.06 -13.02
CA ASP A 76 -14.89 9.73 -12.07
C ASP A 76 -15.37 8.77 -10.97
N LEU A 77 -15.55 7.50 -11.29
CA LEU A 77 -16.09 6.48 -10.39
C LEU A 77 -15.26 5.19 -10.46
N VAL A 78 -14.86 4.67 -9.30
CA VAL A 78 -14.36 3.30 -9.19
C VAL A 78 -15.58 2.38 -9.01
N PRO A 79 -15.88 1.49 -9.97
CA PRO A 79 -17.03 0.61 -9.89
C PRO A 79 -16.84 -0.43 -8.78
N LEU A 80 -17.96 -0.97 -8.30
CA LEU A 80 -17.94 -2.15 -7.43
C LEU A 80 -17.55 -3.38 -8.26
N ASP A 81 -16.93 -4.37 -7.62
CA ASP A 81 -16.81 -5.67 -8.25
C ASP A 81 -18.18 -6.37 -8.30
N ALA A 82 -18.36 -7.23 -9.30
CA ALA A 82 -19.64 -7.89 -9.58
C ALA A 82 -20.19 -8.69 -8.38
N TYR A 83 -19.30 -9.25 -7.54
CA TYR A 83 -19.72 -9.99 -6.36
C TYR A 83 -20.29 -9.05 -5.30
N THR A 84 -19.58 -7.96 -4.99
CA THR A 84 -20.05 -6.93 -4.04
C THR A 84 -21.35 -6.28 -4.50
N GLU A 85 -21.46 -5.96 -5.78
CA GLU A 85 -22.67 -5.38 -6.37
C GLU A 85 -23.90 -6.30 -6.20
N THR A 86 -23.70 -7.62 -6.28
CA THR A 86 -24.79 -8.60 -6.17
C THR A 86 -25.21 -8.86 -4.72
N ILE A 87 -24.26 -8.88 -3.78
CA ILE A 87 -24.50 -9.37 -2.41
C ILE A 87 -24.71 -8.26 -1.40
N VAL A 88 -24.26 -7.04 -1.71
CA VAL A 88 -24.38 -5.89 -0.82
C VAL A 88 -25.24 -4.82 -1.50
N PRO A 89 -26.58 -4.86 -1.39
CA PRO A 89 -27.48 -3.97 -2.12
C PRO A 89 -27.28 -2.48 -1.85
N GLN A 90 -26.61 -2.13 -0.74
CA GLN A 90 -26.34 -0.75 -0.33
C GLN A 90 -24.92 -0.28 -0.69
N ALA A 91 -24.07 -1.15 -1.26
CA ALA A 91 -22.74 -0.77 -1.69
C ALA A 91 -22.84 0.27 -2.79
N LYS A 92 -21.95 1.28 -2.73
CA LYS A 92 -21.90 2.37 -3.70
C LYS A 92 -20.52 2.41 -4.36
N PRO A 93 -20.44 2.65 -5.67
CA PRO A 93 -19.19 2.97 -6.34
C PRO A 93 -18.49 4.15 -5.64
N LEU A 94 -17.16 4.12 -5.61
CA LEU A 94 -16.37 5.19 -4.99
C LEU A 94 -16.20 6.33 -5.98
N HIS A 95 -16.70 7.52 -5.64
CA HIS A 95 -16.45 8.70 -6.44
C HIS A 95 -15.01 9.17 -6.23
N THR A 96 -14.20 9.10 -7.29
CA THR A 96 -12.76 9.39 -7.28
C THR A 96 -12.41 10.81 -6.82
N SER A 97 -13.37 11.75 -6.81
CA SER A 97 -13.17 13.08 -6.25
C SER A 97 -12.71 13.04 -4.79
N VAL A 98 -13.07 12.00 -4.02
CA VAL A 98 -12.61 11.85 -2.63
C VAL A 98 -11.10 11.64 -2.54
N LEU A 99 -10.50 10.98 -3.53
CA LEU A 99 -9.05 10.80 -3.62
C LEU A 99 -8.34 12.09 -4.05
N ARG A 100 -9.03 12.95 -4.79
CA ARG A 100 -8.53 14.26 -5.26
C ARG A 100 -8.79 15.41 -4.28
N ALA A 101 -9.59 15.18 -3.25
CA ALA A 101 -10.04 16.23 -2.33
C ALA A 101 -8.90 16.81 -1.47
N LYS A 102 -7.86 16.02 -1.21
CA LYS A 102 -6.65 16.41 -0.46
C LYS A 102 -5.42 15.79 -1.13
N LEU A 103 -4.23 16.28 -0.74
CA LEU A 103 -2.99 15.61 -1.12
C LEU A 103 -3.02 14.16 -0.64
N LEU A 104 -2.56 13.25 -1.50
CA LEU A 104 -2.54 11.82 -1.21
C LEU A 104 -1.12 11.37 -0.88
N TRP A 105 -0.98 10.65 0.21
CA TRP A 105 0.26 10.07 0.71
C TRP A 105 0.14 8.56 0.70
N ILE A 106 1.17 7.88 0.23
CA ILE A 106 1.14 6.43 0.05
C ILE A 106 1.96 5.79 1.15
N TRP A 107 1.35 4.85 1.85
CA TRP A 107 2.01 3.92 2.74
C TRP A 107 2.24 2.60 2.00
N TYR A 108 3.48 2.13 2.00
CA TYR A 108 3.89 0.86 1.39
C TYR A 108 4.98 0.25 2.27
N ASP A 109 4.77 -0.99 2.72
CA ASP A 109 5.56 -1.61 3.80
C ASP A 109 7.09 -1.48 3.64
N TYR A 110 7.62 -1.61 2.42
CA TYR A 110 9.06 -1.59 2.16
C TYR A 110 9.72 -0.22 2.36
N PHE A 111 9.09 0.86 1.86
CA PHE A 111 9.64 2.20 2.07
C PHE A 111 9.07 2.90 3.30
N SER A 112 7.96 2.42 3.87
CA SER A 112 7.34 2.98 5.06
C SER A 112 7.87 2.37 6.36
N CYS A 113 8.50 1.20 6.31
CA CYS A 113 9.12 0.55 7.46
C CYS A 113 10.66 0.47 7.29
N PRO A 114 11.45 0.67 8.36
CA PRO A 114 12.90 0.46 8.31
C PRO A 114 13.29 -0.95 7.88
N GLN A 115 14.32 -1.11 7.05
CA GLN A 115 14.77 -2.42 6.56
C GLN A 115 15.88 -3.03 7.44
N LEU A 116 15.88 -4.35 7.59
CA LEU A 116 16.75 -5.07 8.54
C LEU A 116 18.25 -4.88 8.24
N GLU A 117 18.66 -4.91 6.98
CA GLU A 117 20.06 -4.76 6.57
C GLU A 117 20.63 -3.38 6.93
N ALA A 118 19.81 -2.33 6.78
CA ALA A 118 20.18 -1.00 7.20
C ALA A 118 20.24 -0.85 8.73
N ALA A 119 19.37 -1.55 9.46
CA ALA A 119 19.41 -1.58 10.92
C ALA A 119 20.71 -2.25 11.44
N LEU A 120 21.11 -3.38 10.83
CA LEU A 120 22.33 -4.11 11.17
C LEU A 120 23.60 -3.27 10.90
N SER A 121 23.65 -2.57 9.77
CA SER A 121 24.81 -1.73 9.41
C SER A 121 24.94 -0.47 10.26
N GLN A 122 23.84 0.11 10.75
CA GLN A 122 23.85 1.30 11.60
C GLN A 122 23.99 1.01 13.10
N GLY A 123 24.16 -0.25 13.51
CA GLY A 123 24.16 -0.65 14.93
C GLY A 123 22.87 -0.28 15.66
N LYS A 124 21.79 0.01 14.92
CA LYS A 124 20.47 0.37 15.46
C LYS A 124 19.67 -0.90 15.64
N HIS A 125 19.06 -1.04 16.81
CA HIS A 125 18.30 -2.22 17.18
C HIS A 125 17.21 -2.56 16.15
N SER A 126 17.13 -3.84 15.79
CA SER A 126 16.00 -4.55 15.16
C SER A 126 14.62 -4.16 15.73
N CYS A 127 14.61 -3.60 16.94
CA CYS A 127 13.46 -3.01 17.61
C CYS A 127 12.69 -1.99 16.74
N SER A 128 13.35 -1.18 15.90
CA SER A 128 12.61 -0.17 15.10
C SER A 128 11.73 -0.82 14.02
N LEU A 129 12.24 -1.83 13.31
CA LEU A 129 11.46 -2.58 12.32
C LEU A 129 10.33 -3.35 13.01
N LEU A 130 10.60 -4.03 14.13
CA LEU A 130 9.56 -4.73 14.89
C LEU A 130 8.45 -3.79 15.36
N ARG A 131 8.80 -2.61 15.90
CA ARG A 131 7.82 -1.59 16.30
C ARG A 131 7.01 -1.06 15.12
N ALA A 132 7.61 -0.96 13.93
CA ALA A 132 6.90 -0.58 12.71
C ALA A 132 5.91 -1.66 12.28
N ILE A 133 6.32 -2.93 12.29
CA ILE A 133 5.45 -4.09 12.02
C ILE A 133 4.29 -4.15 13.03
N ASP A 134 4.58 -4.02 14.32
CA ASP A 134 3.56 -4.02 15.39
C ASP A 134 2.58 -2.84 15.27
N SER A 135 2.94 -1.81 14.50
CA SER A 135 2.10 -0.63 14.25
C SER A 135 1.25 -0.73 13.00
N ILE A 136 1.40 -1.77 12.16
CA ILE A 136 0.63 -1.94 10.92
C ILE A 136 -0.89 -1.80 11.14
N PRO A 137 -1.51 -2.42 12.16
CA PRO A 137 -2.94 -2.23 12.42
C PRO A 137 -3.32 -0.76 12.65
N ALA A 138 -2.46 0.01 13.32
CA ALA A 138 -2.68 1.42 13.57
C ALA A 138 -2.52 2.25 12.28
N TYR A 139 -1.59 1.90 11.39
CA TYR A 139 -1.44 2.56 10.09
C TYR A 139 -2.65 2.32 9.19
N VAL A 140 -3.18 1.09 9.17
CA VAL A 140 -4.41 0.77 8.43
C VAL A 140 -5.59 1.63 8.91
N ALA A 141 -5.73 1.80 10.23
CA ALA A 141 -6.80 2.62 10.82
C ALA A 141 -6.60 4.12 10.59
N GLU A 142 -5.37 4.58 10.48
CA GLU A 142 -5.01 5.98 10.23
C GLU A 142 -5.22 6.37 8.75
N CYS A 143 -5.09 5.41 7.82
CA CYS A 143 -5.25 5.65 6.40
C CYS A 143 -6.72 5.85 6.00
N SER A 144 -6.97 6.89 5.19
CA SER A 144 -8.30 7.15 4.65
C SER A 144 -8.70 6.12 3.60
N PHE A 145 -7.72 5.62 2.84
CA PHE A 145 -7.95 4.66 1.78
C PHE A 145 -7.15 3.37 1.99
N PHE A 146 -7.67 2.26 1.50
CA PHE A 146 -7.00 0.98 1.48
C PHE A 146 -7.00 0.43 0.05
N PHE A 147 -5.81 0.19 -0.49
CA PHE A 147 -5.60 -0.36 -1.83
C PHE A 147 -5.05 -1.78 -1.71
N ALA A 148 -5.82 -2.77 -2.14
CA ALA A 148 -5.34 -4.14 -2.30
C ALA A 148 -4.72 -4.28 -3.70
N LEU A 149 -3.40 -4.23 -3.78
CA LEU A 149 -2.63 -4.38 -5.02
C LEU A 149 -2.47 -5.86 -5.35
N CYS A 150 -3.29 -6.32 -6.30
CA CYS A 150 -3.47 -7.72 -6.65
C CYS A 150 -3.42 -7.95 -8.17
N PRO A 151 -2.40 -7.45 -8.90
CA PRO A 151 -2.28 -7.70 -10.32
C PRO A 151 -2.04 -9.17 -10.61
N ILE A 152 -2.32 -9.57 -11.85
CA ILE A 152 -1.99 -10.91 -12.36
C ILE A 152 -0.55 -10.88 -12.87
N ILE A 153 0.36 -11.47 -12.11
CA ILE A 153 1.80 -11.48 -12.43
C ILE A 153 2.32 -12.91 -12.34
N GLU A 154 3.18 -13.29 -13.27
CA GLU A 154 3.87 -14.57 -13.26
C GLU A 154 5.12 -14.50 -12.37
N THR A 155 5.39 -15.54 -11.59
CA THR A 155 6.64 -15.60 -10.83
C THR A 155 7.84 -15.72 -11.77
N GLN A 156 9.02 -15.26 -11.32
CA GLN A 156 10.26 -15.29 -12.12
C GLN A 156 10.61 -16.68 -12.67
N ASP A 157 10.18 -17.75 -12.01
CA ASP A 157 10.38 -19.15 -12.38
C ASP A 157 9.26 -19.71 -13.30
N GLY A 158 8.28 -18.89 -13.69
CA GLY A 158 7.14 -19.30 -14.52
C GLY A 158 6.18 -20.28 -13.86
N SER A 159 6.40 -20.60 -12.57
CA SER A 159 5.74 -21.74 -11.93
C SER A 159 4.39 -21.39 -11.33
N LYS A 160 4.16 -20.12 -10.99
CA LYS A 160 2.98 -19.67 -10.24
C LYS A 160 2.48 -18.32 -10.71
N LEU A 161 1.16 -18.17 -10.76
CA LEU A 161 0.51 -16.89 -10.92
C LEU A 161 0.21 -16.26 -9.56
N ARG A 162 0.54 -14.98 -9.47
CA ARG A 162 0.17 -14.07 -8.40
C ARG A 162 -1.14 -13.44 -8.79
N THR A 163 -2.14 -13.54 -7.92
CA THR A 163 -3.51 -13.11 -8.17
C THR A 163 -4.15 -12.58 -6.89
N ALA A 164 -5.35 -12.01 -6.99
CA ALA A 164 -6.17 -11.71 -5.82
C ALA A 164 -6.40 -12.92 -4.90
N SER A 165 -6.49 -14.14 -5.47
CA SER A 165 -6.61 -15.37 -4.68
C SER A 165 -5.34 -15.62 -3.86
N SER A 166 -4.15 -15.52 -4.47
CA SER A 166 -2.89 -15.75 -3.75
C SER A 166 -2.64 -14.70 -2.68
N TRP A 167 -2.99 -13.43 -2.97
CA TRP A 167 -2.95 -12.34 -1.99
C TRP A 167 -3.84 -12.63 -0.79
N SER A 168 -5.09 -13.07 -1.02
CA SER A 168 -6.06 -13.35 0.06
C SER A 168 -5.68 -14.52 0.99
N GLN A 169 -4.73 -15.37 0.58
CA GLN A 169 -4.24 -16.51 1.37
C GLN A 169 -3.05 -16.15 2.25
N ARG A 170 -2.40 -15.00 2.01
CA ARG A 170 -1.26 -14.51 2.80
C ARG A 170 -1.69 -14.08 4.19
N GLY A 171 -0.97 -14.51 5.22
CA GLY A 171 -1.26 -14.14 6.61
C GLY A 171 -1.32 -12.62 6.84
N TRP A 172 -0.30 -11.89 6.40
CA TRP A 172 -0.24 -10.43 6.53
C TRP A 172 -1.35 -9.70 5.78
N CYS A 173 -1.59 -10.04 4.51
CA CYS A 173 -2.66 -9.42 3.72
C CYS A 173 -4.05 -9.67 4.32
N ARG A 174 -4.28 -10.86 4.90
CA ARG A 174 -5.52 -11.16 5.66
C ARG A 174 -5.64 -10.30 6.90
N LEU A 175 -4.55 -10.13 7.66
CA LEU A 175 -4.54 -9.29 8.86
C LEU A 175 -4.84 -7.83 8.50
N GLU A 176 -4.16 -7.29 7.49
CA GLU A 176 -4.37 -5.92 7.00
C GLU A 176 -5.82 -5.71 6.55
N ARG A 177 -6.37 -6.64 5.77
CA ARG A 177 -7.78 -6.60 5.34
C ARG A 177 -8.73 -6.64 6.54
N VAL A 178 -8.51 -7.53 7.50
CA VAL A 178 -9.34 -7.60 8.72
C VAL A 178 -9.25 -6.30 9.51
N CYS A 179 -8.06 -5.70 9.66
CA CYS A 179 -7.90 -4.40 10.29
C CYS A 179 -8.73 -3.33 9.59
N ARG A 180 -8.75 -3.32 8.24
CA ARG A 180 -9.56 -2.37 7.46
C ARG A 180 -11.05 -2.59 7.67
N GLU A 181 -11.51 -3.84 7.63
CA GLU A 181 -12.93 -4.19 7.83
C GLU A 181 -13.45 -3.81 9.23
N LEU A 182 -12.55 -3.73 10.22
CA LEU A 182 -12.89 -3.30 11.59
C LEU A 182 -12.86 -1.77 11.77
N CYS A 183 -12.41 -1.01 10.77
CA CYS A 183 -12.44 0.45 10.80
C CYS A 183 -13.84 0.98 10.49
N GLN A 184 -14.13 2.22 10.93
CA GLN A 184 -15.42 2.87 10.62
C GLN A 184 -15.67 3.01 9.11
N ASP A 185 -14.61 3.26 8.35
CA ASP A 185 -14.60 3.17 6.89
C ASP A 185 -13.96 1.84 6.49
N SER A 186 -14.78 0.83 6.20
CA SER A 186 -14.34 -0.48 5.77
C SER A 186 -14.12 -0.58 4.25
N SER A 187 -14.35 0.50 3.49
CA SER A 187 -14.22 0.46 2.04
C SER A 187 -12.76 0.24 1.63
N TRP A 188 -12.54 -0.56 0.58
CA TRP A 188 -11.22 -0.77 0.01
C TRP A 188 -11.31 -0.91 -1.51
N ILE A 189 -10.23 -0.57 -2.20
CA ILE A 189 -10.13 -0.60 -3.65
C ILE A 189 -9.18 -1.71 -4.04
N MET A 190 -9.64 -2.61 -4.89
CA MET A 190 -8.78 -3.63 -5.49
C MET A 190 -8.13 -3.05 -6.75
N VAL A 191 -6.80 -3.08 -6.79
CA VAL A 191 -5.97 -2.63 -7.91
C VAL A 191 -5.47 -3.87 -8.65
N LYS A 192 -5.79 -3.99 -9.94
CA LYS A 192 -5.48 -5.16 -10.78
C LYS A 192 -4.68 -4.76 -12.01
#